data_AF-Q16868-F1
#
_entry.id   AF-Q16868-F1
#
_cell.length_a   1.000
_cell.length_b   1.000
_cell.length_c   1.000
_cell.angle_alpha   90.00
_cell.angle_beta   90.00
_cell.angle_gamma   90.00
#
_symmetry.space_group_name_H-M   'P 1'
#
loop_
_entity.id
_entity.type
_entity.pdbx_description
1 polymer ?
#
loop_
_entity_poly.entity_id
_entity_poly.type
_entity_poly.pdbx_seq_one_letter_code
_entity_poly.pdbx_strand_id
1 'polypeptide(L)' 'YFKAFSAGKRVCAGEGLARMELFLLLCAILQHFNLKPLVDPKDIDLSPIHIGFGCIPPRYKLCVIPRS' A
#
# COMPACT_ATOMS: atom_id res chain seq x y z
N TYR A 1 11.82 -2.38 15.14
CA TYR A 1 12.54 -3.24 14.17
C TYR A 1 11.66 -3.46 12.95
N PHE A 2 12.24 -3.45 11.75
CA PHE A 2 11.53 -3.69 10.48
C PHE A 2 11.89 -5.08 9.94
N LYS A 3 10.90 -5.98 9.85
CA LYS A 3 11.06 -7.38 9.36
C LYS A 3 9.83 -7.85 8.58
N ALA A 4 9.27 -7.00 7.72
CA ALA A 4 8.07 -7.32 6.94
C ALA A 4 8.28 -8.54 6.01
N PHE A 5 9.52 -8.82 5.63
CA PHE A 5 9.92 -9.91 4.73
C PHE A 5 10.58 -11.09 5.43
N SER A 6 10.38 -11.23 6.75
CA SER A 6 11.06 -12.20 7.62
C SER A 6 12.58 -11.93 7.74
N ALA A 7 13.38 -12.92 8.13
CA ALA A 7 14.84 -12.86 8.24
C ALA A 7 15.48 -14.26 8.15
N GLY A 8 16.78 -14.33 7.85
CA GLY A 8 17.56 -15.58 7.87
C GLY A 8 17.37 -16.45 6.63
N LYS A 9 17.51 -17.78 6.78
CA LYS A 9 17.54 -18.75 5.66
C LYS A 9 16.28 -18.79 4.79
N ARG A 10 15.16 -18.24 5.28
CA ARG A 10 13.86 -18.18 4.61
C ARG A 10 13.35 -16.74 4.49
N VAL A 11 14.25 -15.74 4.49
CA VAL A 11 13.88 -14.37 4.13
C VAL A 11 13.24 -14.39 2.74
N CYS A 12 12.25 -13.52 2.52
CA CYS A 12 11.56 -13.45 1.24
C CYS A 12 12.57 -13.22 0.10
N ALA A 13 12.66 -14.16 -0.84
CA ALA A 13 13.57 -14.07 -1.99
C ALA A 13 13.27 -12.84 -2.87
N GLY A 14 12.04 -12.33 -2.81
CA GLY A 14 11.60 -11.14 -3.53
C GLY A 14 11.72 -9.82 -2.77
N GLU A 15 12.38 -9.76 -1.59
CA GLU A 15 12.43 -8.53 -0.78
C GLU A 15 12.93 -7.31 -1.59
N GLY A 16 14.04 -7.46 -2.32
CA GLY A 16 14.62 -6.37 -3.10
C GLY A 16 13.68 -5.87 -4.20
N LEU A 17 13.02 -6.79 -4.90
CA LEU A 17 12.06 -6.48 -5.96
C LEU A 17 10.84 -5.75 -5.39
N ALA A 18 10.22 -6.30 -4.34
CA ALA A 18 9.04 -5.70 -3.71
C ALA A 18 9.33 -4.30 -3.17
N ARG A 19 10.50 -4.08 -2.55
CA ARG A 19 10.89 -2.75 -2.04
C ARG A 19 11.08 -1.74 -3.16
N MET A 20 11.70 -2.14 -4.27
CA MET A 20 11.90 -1.28 -5.43
C MET A 20 10.56 -0.95 -6.10
N GLU A 21 9.68 -1.94 -6.30
CA GLU A 21 8.36 -1.75 -6.90
C GLU A 21 7.48 -0.83 -6.06
N LEU A 22 7.39 -1.07 -4.74
CA LEU A 22 6.62 -0.21 -3.83
C LEU A 22 7.09 1.25 -3.90
N PHE A 23 8.40 1.48 -3.96
CA PHE A 23 8.96 2.82 -4.08
C PHE A 23 8.62 3.47 -5.42
N LEU A 24 8.96 2.81 -6.53
CA LEU A 24 8.80 3.38 -7.87
C LEU A 24 7.32 3.61 -8.23
N LEU A 25 6.45 2.63 -7.95
CA LEU A 25 5.03 2.74 -8.27
C LEU A 25 4.34 3.82 -7.44
N LEU A 26 4.60 3.87 -6.13
CA LEU A 26 4.01 4.89 -5.27
C LEU A 26 4.49 6.29 -5.66
N CYS A 27 5.78 6.45 -5.91
CA CYS A 27 6.35 7.72 -6.38
C CYS A 27 5.73 8.13 -7.72
N ALA A 28 5.65 7.24 -8.70
CA ALA A 28 5.06 7.55 -10.01
C ALA A 28 3.58 7.96 -9.89
N ILE A 29 2.78 7.24 -9.09
CA ILE A 29 1.38 7.59 -8.84
C ILE A 29 1.27 8.99 -8.24
N LEU A 30 2.05 9.29 -7.20
CA LEU A 30 1.96 10.58 -6.49
C LEU A 30 2.61 11.75 -7.24
N GLN A 31 3.55 11.47 -8.15
CA GLN A 31 4.12 12.47 -9.06
C GLN A 31 3.07 12.98 -10.04
N HIS A 32 2.23 12.09 -10.56
CA HIS A 32 1.26 12.42 -11.62
C HIS A 32 -0.16 12.67 -11.12
N PHE A 33 -0.54 12.20 -9.93
CA PHE A 33 -1.92 12.23 -9.45
C PHE A 33 -2.08 12.73 -8.01
N ASN A 34 -3.22 13.37 -7.75
CA ASN A 34 -3.80 13.54 -6.43
C ASN A 34 -4.81 12.42 -6.17
N LEU A 35 -4.72 11.79 -5.00
CA LEU A 35 -5.65 10.76 -4.56
C LEU A 35 -6.81 11.42 -3.80
N LYS A 36 -8.02 11.35 -4.35
CA LYS A 36 -9.22 11.93 -3.74
C LYS A 36 -10.14 10.80 -3.25
N PRO A 37 -10.37 10.66 -1.94
CA PRO A 37 -11.32 9.69 -1.42
C PRO A 37 -12.77 10.09 -1.76
N LEU A 38 -13.67 9.10 -1.79
CA LEU A 38 -15.11 9.34 -1.96
C LEU A 38 -15.83 9.68 -0.64
N VAL A 39 -15.16 9.46 0.48
CA VAL A 39 -15.61 9.76 1.85
C VAL A 39 -14.68 10.80 2.48
N ASP A 40 -15.09 11.43 3.58
CA ASP A 40 -14.19 12.30 4.34
C ASP A 40 -12.99 11.49 4.85
N PRO A 41 -11.75 12.00 4.74
CA PRO A 41 -10.57 11.31 5.26
C PRO A 41 -10.69 10.86 6.72
N LYS A 42 -11.48 11.56 7.54
CA LYS A 42 -11.70 11.22 8.96
C LYS A 42 -12.54 9.95 9.15
N ASP A 43 -13.36 9.60 8.16
CA ASP A 43 -14.27 8.46 8.21
C ASP A 43 -13.63 7.20 7.59
N ILE A 44 -12.37 7.26 7.15
CA ILE A 44 -11.65 6.12 6.60
C ILE A 44 -11.22 5.21 7.75
N ASP A 45 -11.88 4.06 7.87
CA ASP A 45 -11.44 2.99 8.74
C ASP A 45 -10.29 2.19 8.08
N LEU A 46 -9.19 2.03 8.80
CA LEU A 46 -8.02 1.26 8.40
C LEU A 46 -8.01 -0.14 8.99
N SER A 47 -9.01 -0.50 9.79
CA SER A 47 -9.11 -1.82 10.39
C SER A 47 -9.24 -2.89 9.30
N PRO A 48 -8.48 -3.99 9.38
CA PRO A 48 -8.55 -5.04 8.36
C PRO A 48 -9.90 -5.76 8.47
N ILE A 49 -10.54 -5.98 7.32
CA ILE A 49 -11.81 -6.75 7.27
C ILE A 49 -11.59 -8.22 7.61
N HIS A 50 -10.39 -8.74 7.37
CA HIS A 50 -9.97 -10.09 7.72
C HIS A 50 -8.48 -10.14 8.09
N ILE A 51 -8.16 -10.94 9.11
CA ILE A 51 -6.80 -11.25 9.55
C ILE A 51 -6.62 -12.77 9.51
N GLY A 52 -5.58 -13.25 8.83
CA GLY A 52 -5.24 -14.66 8.71
C GLY A 52 -3.84 -14.83 8.14
N PHE A 53 -3.71 -15.47 6.97
CA PHE A 53 -2.43 -15.51 6.23
C PHE A 53 -1.92 -14.12 5.80
N GLY A 54 -2.80 -13.12 5.75
CA GLY A 54 -2.47 -11.71 5.56
C GLY A 54 -3.50 -10.81 6.27
N CYS A 55 -3.24 -9.50 6.23
CA CYS A 55 -4.18 -8.48 6.70
C CYS A 55 -4.87 -7.86 5.48
N ILE A 56 -6.17 -8.08 5.33
CA ILE A 56 -6.93 -7.63 4.15
C ILE A 56 -7.53 -6.25 4.43
N PRO A 57 -7.24 -5.23 3.60
CA PRO A 57 -7.82 -3.91 3.78
C PRO A 57 -9.32 -3.89 3.43
N PRO A 58 -10.10 -2.92 3.96
CA PRO A 58 -11.47 -2.68 3.51
C PRO A 58 -11.55 -2.41 2.01
N ARG A 59 -12.72 -2.68 1.40
CA ARG A 59 -12.96 -2.31 0.00
C ARG A 59 -13.17 -0.80 -0.09
N TYR A 60 -12.41 -0.11 -0.93
CA TYR A 60 -12.52 1.33 -1.14
C TYR A 60 -12.52 1.68 -2.63
N LYS A 61 -13.00 2.90 -2.92
CA LYS A 61 -12.88 3.55 -4.23
C LYS A 61 -12.32 4.95 -4.00
N LEU A 62 -11.60 5.46 -4.99
CA LEU A 62 -11.05 6.81 -5.00
C LEU A 62 -11.02 7.35 -6.43
N CYS A 63 -10.93 8.67 -6.55
CA CYS A 63 -10.66 9.33 -7.83
C CYS A 63 -9.16 9.67 -7.91
N VAL A 64 -8.54 9.38 -9.05
CA VAL A 64 -7.18 9.82 -9.38
C VAL A 64 -7.29 11.10 -10.21
N ILE A 65 -6.86 12.23 -9.65
CA ILE A 65 -6.96 13.54 -10.31
C ILE A 65 -5.57 13.94 -10.82
N PRO A 66 -5.37 14.18 -12.13
CA PRO A 66 -4.08 14.58 -12.68
C PRO A 66 -3.50 15.82 -11.98
N ARG A 67 -2.19 15.84 -11.73
CA ARG A 67 -1.43 17.01 -11.23
C ARG A 67 -0.88 17.89 -12.35
N SER A 68 -0.94 17.40 -13.59
CA SER A 68 -0.46 18.00 -14.83
C SER A 68 -1.58 18.05 -15.86
#